data_AF-A0A8H4MZ74-F1
#
_entry.id   AF-A0A8H4MZ74-F1
#
_cell.length_a   1.000
_cell.length_b   1.000
_cell.length_c   1.000
_cell.angle_alpha   90.00
_cell.angle_beta   90.00
_cell.angle_gamma   90.00
#
_symmetry.space_group_name_H-M   'P 1'
#
loop_
_entity.id
_entity.type
_entity.pdbx_description
1 polymer ?
#
loop_
_entity_poly.entity_id
_entity_poly.type
_entity_poly.pdbx_seq_one_letter_code
_entity_poly.pdbx_strand_id
1 'polypeptide(L)'
;MKESAEKQAIDFGNLYYGYCQGNQAEIQLLKDQSKAGERKLEECMGELRKMQLSSFQQAQTTWPPEEDGTVRELIASLYKSVRAWASTYSVESFSDIQGTDHRDLTDLLEDIQTVTTIINVDDLVEFEYPFLILAALLSEHLYDYIFNNPFFAFNNPEDQDSEKALSVGLNQFFNSTPAHHQSEEHKWRAQSLRLLFPHPQDVQPGHLVQTQGIPPNNLAHIYTNVGAFFLSGATTLLLHHIEELEEEVCRADLFDITLQAGNLYARVQTQGAYFTWESSDLLLGRSFSIDSPVMKPDRFHRLDDEDDHTHDGKLVSIVLSPTVVISGDQDGNSMQDGRILAKASVYLGNEPASMVKEEDN
;
A
#
# COMPACT_ATOMS: atom_id res chain seq x y z
N MET A 1 44.89 -58.59 -46.45
CA MET A 1 43.63 -58.02 -46.98
C MET A 1 42.40 -58.47 -46.19
N LYS A 2 42.23 -59.75 -45.84
CA LYS A 2 41.05 -60.24 -45.11
C LYS A 2 40.88 -59.65 -43.69
N GLU A 3 41.95 -59.61 -42.89
CA GLU A 3 41.94 -59.02 -41.54
C GLU A 3 41.67 -57.50 -41.53
N SER A 4 42.06 -56.78 -42.59
CA SER A 4 41.82 -55.34 -42.70
C SER A 4 40.34 -55.03 -42.97
N ALA A 5 39.65 -55.87 -43.74
CA ALA A 5 38.23 -55.73 -44.01
C ALA A 5 37.38 -56.09 -42.77
N GLU A 6 37.83 -57.07 -42.00
CA GLU A 6 37.15 -57.53 -40.79
C GLU A 6 37.26 -56.49 -39.65
N LYS A 7 38.42 -55.85 -39.49
CA LYS A 7 38.60 -54.73 -38.56
C LYS A 7 37.74 -53.51 -38.94
N GLN A 8 37.70 -53.16 -40.23
CA GLN A 8 36.84 -52.07 -40.71
C GLN A 8 35.34 -52.35 -40.48
N ALA A 9 34.90 -53.60 -40.63
CA ALA A 9 33.51 -53.98 -40.37
C ALA A 9 33.14 -53.87 -38.88
N ILE A 10 34.07 -54.24 -37.97
CA ILE A 10 33.88 -54.12 -36.52
C ILE A 10 33.84 -52.64 -36.10
N ASP A 11 34.77 -51.82 -36.61
CA ASP A 11 34.81 -50.39 -36.30
C ASP A 11 33.55 -49.67 -36.80
N PHE A 12 33.05 -50.03 -37.99
CA PHE A 12 31.79 -49.48 -38.53
C PHE A 12 30.58 -49.93 -37.71
N GLY A 13 30.54 -51.20 -37.28
CA GLY A 13 29.48 -51.72 -36.41
C GLY A 13 29.44 -51.03 -35.04
N ASN A 14 30.59 -50.78 -34.44
CA ASN A 14 30.70 -50.05 -33.17
C ASN A 14 30.27 -48.59 -33.31
N LEU A 15 30.66 -47.92 -34.40
CA LEU A 15 30.24 -46.55 -34.70
C LEU A 15 28.71 -46.46 -34.89
N TYR A 16 28.13 -47.39 -35.64
CA TYR A 16 26.68 -47.44 -35.87
C TYR A 16 25.91 -47.74 -34.59
N TYR A 17 26.40 -48.67 -33.76
CA TYR A 17 25.80 -48.97 -32.47
C TYR A 17 25.83 -47.77 -31.51
N GLY A 18 26.95 -47.04 -31.44
CA GLY A 18 27.07 -45.81 -30.67
C GLY A 18 26.11 -44.71 -31.15
N TYR A 19 25.94 -44.56 -32.47
CA TYR A 19 24.98 -43.62 -33.06
C TYR A 19 23.52 -44.00 -32.72
N CYS A 20 23.17 -45.29 -32.79
CA CYS A 20 21.86 -45.78 -32.40
C CYS A 20 21.57 -45.55 -30.91
N GLN A 21 22.55 -45.78 -30.02
CA GLN A 21 22.41 -45.52 -28.59
C GLN A 21 22.26 -44.03 -28.27
N GLY A 22 23.04 -43.17 -28.95
CA GLY A 22 22.94 -41.71 -28.82
C GLY A 22 21.55 -41.19 -29.20
N ASN A 23 21.05 -41.60 -30.37
CA ASN A 23 19.72 -41.21 -30.82
C ASN A 23 18.61 -41.74 -29.89
N GLN A 24 18.79 -42.94 -29.31
CA GLN A 24 17.81 -43.50 -28.39
C GLN A 24 17.77 -42.72 -27.06
N ALA A 25 18.92 -42.25 -26.57
CA ALA A 25 18.99 -41.38 -25.40
C ALA A 25 18.37 -40.00 -25.67
N GLU A 26 18.61 -39.41 -26.85
CA GLU A 26 18.03 -38.12 -27.26
C GLU A 26 16.49 -38.22 -27.41
N ILE A 27 15.99 -39.28 -28.04
CA ILE A 27 14.55 -39.55 -28.13
C ILE A 27 13.93 -39.69 -26.74
N GLN A 28 14.64 -40.31 -25.80
CA GLN A 28 14.15 -40.45 -24.43
C GLN A 28 14.10 -39.10 -23.71
N LEU A 29 15.14 -38.28 -23.83
CA LEU A 29 15.17 -36.93 -23.27
C LEU A 29 14.04 -36.05 -23.81
N LEU A 30 13.83 -36.05 -25.13
CA LEU A 30 12.75 -35.28 -25.77
C LEU A 30 11.36 -35.75 -25.32
N LYS A 31 11.17 -37.07 -25.11
CA LYS A 31 9.93 -37.60 -24.55
C LYS A 31 9.69 -37.11 -23.12
N ASP A 32 10.73 -37.05 -22.30
CA ASP A 32 10.61 -36.59 -20.92
C ASP A 32 10.35 -35.08 -20.84
N GLN A 33 10.96 -34.28 -21.72
CA GLN A 33 10.67 -32.85 -21.89
C GLN A 33 9.24 -32.60 -22.37
N SER A 34 8.75 -33.37 -23.36
CA SER A 34 7.37 -33.28 -23.84
C SER A 34 6.37 -33.55 -22.72
N LYS A 35 6.58 -34.63 -21.94
CA LYS A 35 5.73 -34.96 -20.78
C LYS A 35 5.77 -33.88 -19.70
N ALA A 36 6.92 -33.28 -19.44
CA ALA A 36 7.03 -32.19 -18.49
C ALA A 36 6.27 -30.94 -18.97
N GLY A 37 6.35 -30.63 -20.27
CA GLY A 37 5.58 -29.55 -20.89
C GLY A 37 4.07 -29.78 -20.83
N GLU A 38 3.61 -30.99 -21.13
CA GLU A 38 2.20 -31.39 -21.04
C GLU A 38 1.66 -31.23 -19.61
N ARG A 39 2.41 -31.62 -18.59
CA ARG A 39 2.00 -31.42 -17.18
C ARG A 39 1.87 -29.94 -16.82
N LYS A 40 2.85 -29.11 -17.19
CA LYS A 40 2.77 -27.66 -16.94
C LYS A 40 1.58 -27.01 -17.65
N LEU A 41 1.27 -27.47 -18.87
CA LEU A 41 0.11 -27.00 -19.61
C LEU A 41 -1.19 -27.42 -18.91
N GLU A 42 -1.28 -28.65 -18.41
CA GLU A 42 -2.44 -29.14 -17.68
C GLU A 42 -2.64 -28.42 -16.34
N GLU A 43 -1.56 -28.15 -15.60
CA GLU A 43 -1.56 -27.31 -14.40
C GLU A 43 -2.06 -25.90 -14.72
N CYS A 44 -1.48 -25.24 -15.72
CA CYS A 44 -1.87 -23.89 -16.15
C CYS A 44 -3.33 -23.83 -16.65
N MET A 45 -3.79 -24.82 -17.43
CA MET A 45 -5.20 -24.91 -17.82
C MET A 45 -6.13 -25.17 -16.62
N GLY A 46 -5.68 -25.94 -15.64
CA GLY A 46 -6.40 -26.15 -14.38
C GLY A 46 -6.56 -24.86 -13.59
N GLU A 47 -5.50 -24.08 -13.46
CA GLU A 47 -5.52 -22.75 -12.84
C GLU A 47 -6.41 -21.78 -13.61
N LEU A 48 -6.33 -21.75 -14.94
CA LEU A 48 -7.15 -20.89 -15.78
C LEU A 48 -8.64 -21.22 -15.67
N ARG A 49 -9.00 -22.51 -15.60
CA ARG A 49 -10.39 -22.92 -15.33
C ARG A 49 -10.85 -22.50 -13.94
N LYS A 50 -10.00 -22.63 -12.91
CA LYS A 50 -10.33 -22.15 -11.56
C LYS A 50 -10.56 -20.64 -11.56
N MET A 51 -9.67 -19.86 -12.20
CA MET A 51 -9.82 -18.41 -12.35
C MET A 51 -11.09 -18.05 -13.13
N GLN A 52 -11.40 -18.74 -14.22
CA GLN A 52 -12.64 -18.49 -14.98
C GLN A 52 -13.90 -18.81 -14.16
N LEU A 53 -13.88 -19.91 -13.40
CA LEU A 53 -15.02 -20.31 -12.57
C LEU A 53 -15.20 -19.34 -11.40
N SER A 54 -14.11 -18.90 -10.76
CA SER A 54 -14.16 -17.88 -9.71
C SER A 54 -14.62 -16.53 -10.27
N SER A 55 -14.16 -16.11 -11.45
CA SER A 55 -14.66 -14.89 -12.10
C SER A 55 -16.14 -14.99 -12.45
N PHE A 56 -16.62 -16.15 -12.90
CA PHE A 56 -18.04 -16.36 -13.19
C PHE A 56 -18.91 -16.37 -11.92
N GLN A 57 -18.41 -16.97 -10.83
CA GLN A 57 -19.07 -16.93 -9.52
C GLN A 57 -19.08 -15.50 -8.95
N GLN A 58 -17.99 -14.76 -9.09
CA GLN A 58 -17.90 -13.34 -8.71
C GLN A 58 -18.89 -12.47 -9.50
N ALA A 59 -19.06 -12.73 -10.79
CA ALA A 59 -20.05 -12.05 -11.63
C ALA A 59 -21.52 -12.37 -11.24
N GLN A 60 -21.76 -13.43 -10.45
CA GLN A 60 -23.08 -13.74 -9.90
C GLN A 60 -23.34 -13.08 -8.53
N THR A 61 -22.31 -12.51 -7.90
CA THR A 61 -22.49 -11.78 -6.64
C THR A 61 -23.11 -10.41 -6.91
N THR A 62 -23.97 -9.96 -5.99
CA THR A 62 -24.56 -8.60 -6.05
C THR A 62 -23.51 -7.51 -5.80
N TRP A 63 -22.27 -7.87 -5.43
CA TRP A 63 -21.20 -6.94 -5.08
C TRP A 63 -19.89 -7.40 -5.74
N PRO A 64 -19.68 -7.08 -7.03
CA PRO A 64 -18.50 -7.54 -7.74
C PRO A 64 -17.21 -6.97 -7.11
N PRO A 65 -16.09 -7.73 -7.15
CA PRO A 65 -14.78 -7.19 -6.80
C PRO A 65 -14.48 -5.92 -7.58
N GLU A 66 -13.83 -4.96 -6.94
CA GLU A 66 -13.24 -3.84 -7.66
C GLU A 66 -11.97 -4.29 -8.36
N GLU A 67 -11.74 -3.79 -9.57
CA GLU A 67 -10.50 -4.07 -10.29
C GLU A 67 -9.31 -3.39 -9.61
N ASP A 68 -8.20 -4.10 -9.47
CA ASP A 68 -6.96 -3.58 -8.90
C ASP A 68 -6.48 -2.30 -9.56
N GLY A 69 -6.66 -2.17 -10.88
CA GLY A 69 -6.30 -0.96 -11.63
C GLY A 69 -7.05 0.26 -11.07
N THR A 70 -8.37 0.12 -10.93
CA THR A 70 -9.24 1.15 -10.36
C THR A 70 -8.86 1.50 -8.92
N VAL A 71 -8.61 0.50 -8.05
CA VAL A 71 -8.22 0.77 -6.66
C VAL A 71 -6.87 1.49 -6.61
N ARG A 72 -5.89 1.10 -7.44
CA ARG A 72 -4.59 1.79 -7.55
C ARG A 72 -4.74 3.24 -8.00
N GLU A 73 -5.62 3.52 -8.95
CA GLU A 73 -5.89 4.89 -9.42
C GLU A 73 -6.53 5.75 -8.33
N LEU A 74 -7.44 5.18 -7.53
CA LEU A 74 -8.05 5.89 -6.40
C LEU A 74 -7.03 6.20 -5.31
N ILE A 75 -6.18 5.23 -4.96
CA ILE A 75 -5.07 5.41 -4.02
C ILE A 75 -4.13 6.52 -4.51
N ALA A 76 -3.72 6.46 -5.78
CA ALA A 76 -2.86 7.47 -6.38
C ALA A 76 -3.52 8.86 -6.40
N SER A 77 -4.82 8.92 -6.67
CA SER A 77 -5.60 10.16 -6.63
C SER A 77 -5.67 10.74 -5.22
N LEU A 78 -5.90 9.92 -4.19
CA LEU A 78 -5.94 10.37 -2.79
C LEU A 78 -4.61 11.00 -2.38
N TYR A 79 -3.49 10.31 -2.58
CA TYR A 79 -2.18 10.83 -2.18
C TYR A 79 -1.72 12.01 -3.05
N LYS A 80 -2.25 12.14 -4.28
CA LYS A 80 -2.09 13.35 -5.08
C LYS A 80 -2.83 14.54 -4.44
N SER A 81 -4.07 14.36 -3.97
CA SER A 81 -4.83 15.39 -3.25
C SER A 81 -4.14 15.78 -1.94
N VAL A 82 -3.70 14.82 -1.14
CA VAL A 82 -2.92 15.04 0.10
C VAL A 82 -1.69 15.91 -0.17
N ARG A 83 -0.90 15.56 -1.19
CA ARG A 83 0.28 16.33 -1.54
C ARG A 83 -0.05 17.74 -2.04
N ALA A 84 -1.10 17.88 -2.85
CA ALA A 84 -1.53 19.18 -3.35
C ALA A 84 -1.94 20.09 -2.19
N TRP A 85 -2.75 19.58 -1.26
CA TRP A 85 -3.16 20.30 -0.06
C TRP A 85 -1.96 20.72 0.79
N ALA A 86 -1.06 19.78 1.09
CA ALA A 86 0.13 20.09 1.89
C ALA A 86 1.01 21.15 1.22
N SER A 87 1.18 21.09 -0.11
CA SER A 87 1.94 22.09 -0.86
C SER A 87 1.28 23.47 -0.90
N THR A 88 -0.04 23.55 -0.76
CA THR A 88 -0.77 24.82 -0.70
C THR A 88 -0.62 25.45 0.68
N TYR A 89 -0.79 24.66 1.74
CA TYR A 89 -0.95 25.19 3.10
C TYR A 89 0.29 25.11 3.99
N SER A 90 1.37 24.45 3.56
CA SER A 90 2.60 24.36 4.36
C SER A 90 3.35 25.69 4.47
N VAL A 91 4.10 25.87 5.56
CA VAL A 91 5.15 26.90 5.65
C VAL A 91 6.19 26.77 4.53
N GLU A 92 6.76 27.91 4.11
CA GLU A 92 7.85 27.93 3.11
C GLU A 92 9.17 27.40 3.70
N SER A 93 9.40 27.66 4.99
CA SER A 93 10.57 27.18 5.73
C SER A 93 10.24 26.99 7.21
N PHE A 94 11.04 26.18 7.88
CA PHE A 94 10.91 25.95 9.33
C PHE A 94 11.65 26.97 10.20
N SER A 95 12.22 28.02 9.60
CA SER A 95 13.01 29.03 10.31
C SER A 95 12.26 29.68 11.47
N ASP A 96 10.95 29.85 11.32
CA ASP A 96 10.09 30.52 12.30
C ASP A 96 9.69 29.61 13.48
N ILE A 97 9.91 28.29 13.36
CA ILE A 97 9.54 27.29 14.38
C ILE A 97 10.42 27.39 15.63
N GLN A 98 11.66 27.91 15.53
CA GLN A 98 12.57 28.04 16.67
C GLN A 98 12.07 28.98 17.77
N GLY A 99 11.10 29.86 17.48
CA GLY A 99 10.50 30.79 18.44
C GLY A 99 9.29 30.26 19.22
N THR A 100 8.82 29.04 18.91
CA THR A 100 7.61 28.44 19.46
C THR A 100 7.82 27.89 20.87
N ASP A 101 6.72 27.70 21.64
CA ASP A 101 6.79 27.06 22.95
C ASP A 101 7.42 25.66 22.87
N HIS A 102 8.27 25.33 23.84
CA HIS A 102 9.02 24.07 23.87
C HIS A 102 8.08 22.85 23.91
N ARG A 103 6.91 22.99 24.55
CA ARG A 103 5.94 21.90 24.63
C ARG A 103 5.39 21.55 23.25
N ASP A 104 4.87 22.53 22.52
CA ASP A 104 4.29 22.31 21.20
C ASP A 104 5.34 21.80 20.20
N LEU A 105 6.60 22.23 20.35
CA LEU A 105 7.73 21.70 19.58
C LEU A 105 8.05 20.23 19.87
N THR A 106 7.90 19.82 21.13
CA THR A 106 8.15 18.43 21.53
C THR A 106 7.05 17.54 20.95
N ASP A 107 5.80 17.96 21.10
CA ASP A 107 4.63 17.25 20.55
C ASP A 107 4.74 17.15 19.02
N LEU A 108 5.17 18.23 18.34
CA LEU A 108 5.42 18.21 16.90
C LEU A 108 6.53 17.23 16.50
N LEU A 109 7.64 17.19 17.23
CA LEU A 109 8.74 16.26 16.93
C LEU A 109 8.32 14.80 17.14
N GLU A 110 7.51 14.51 18.16
CA GLU A 110 6.94 13.17 18.36
C GLU A 110 6.07 12.76 17.16
N ASP A 111 5.19 13.65 16.70
CA ASP A 111 4.37 13.41 15.50
C ASP A 111 5.24 13.21 14.26
N ILE A 112 6.23 14.08 14.03
CA ILE A 112 7.14 14.03 12.87
C ILE A 112 7.91 12.70 12.83
N GLN A 113 8.38 12.20 13.98
CA GLN A 113 9.16 10.95 14.04
C GLN A 113 8.40 9.70 13.59
N THR A 114 7.06 9.73 13.57
CA THR A 114 6.25 8.63 13.02
C THR A 114 6.39 8.47 11.51
N VAL A 115 6.79 9.54 10.81
CA VAL A 115 6.84 9.58 9.34
C VAL A 115 8.20 9.96 8.76
N THR A 116 9.16 10.35 9.61
CA THR A 116 10.51 10.71 9.18
C THR A 116 11.61 10.29 10.17
N THR A 117 12.84 10.19 9.65
CA THR A 117 14.06 9.97 10.45
C THR A 117 14.63 11.25 11.07
N ILE A 118 13.97 12.40 10.94
CA ILE A 118 14.38 13.68 11.54
C ILE A 118 14.11 13.64 13.05
N ILE A 119 15.16 13.81 13.86
CA ILE A 119 15.09 13.59 15.32
C ILE A 119 15.07 14.90 16.10
N ASN A 120 15.70 15.95 15.57
CA ASN A 120 15.89 17.21 16.28
C ASN A 120 15.41 18.42 15.45
N VAL A 121 15.27 19.56 16.13
CA VAL A 121 14.78 20.81 15.52
C VAL A 121 15.78 21.36 14.50
N ASP A 122 17.09 21.16 14.69
CA ASP A 122 18.10 21.69 13.78
C ASP A 122 18.01 21.01 12.40
N ASP A 123 17.95 19.68 12.38
CA ASP A 123 17.73 18.86 11.18
C ASP A 123 16.38 19.20 10.51
N LEU A 124 15.35 19.49 11.32
CA LEU A 124 14.06 19.94 10.81
C LEU A 124 14.22 21.29 10.11
N VAL A 125 14.90 22.26 10.72
CA VAL A 125 15.09 23.61 10.16
C VAL A 125 15.91 23.59 8.86
N GLU A 126 16.86 22.66 8.74
CA GLU A 126 17.66 22.47 7.53
C GLU A 126 16.88 21.78 6.39
N PHE A 127 15.71 21.19 6.66
CA PHE A 127 14.95 20.48 5.64
C PHE A 127 14.26 21.43 4.64
N GLU A 128 14.59 21.26 3.36
CA GLU A 128 14.20 22.18 2.28
C GLU A 128 12.71 22.09 1.86
N TYR A 129 11.99 21.03 2.24
CA TYR A 129 10.65 20.76 1.68
C TYR A 129 9.58 20.52 2.76
N PRO A 130 9.21 21.53 3.59
CA PRO A 130 8.25 21.37 4.69
C PRO A 130 6.96 20.64 4.33
N PHE A 131 6.42 20.92 3.14
CA PHE A 131 5.19 20.30 2.67
C PHE A 131 5.27 18.77 2.52
N LEU A 132 6.46 18.19 2.35
CA LEU A 132 6.64 16.73 2.31
C LEU A 132 6.37 16.11 3.67
N ILE A 133 6.81 16.76 4.75
CA ILE A 133 6.54 16.31 6.12
C ILE A 133 5.05 16.45 6.41
N LEU A 134 4.45 17.60 6.07
CA LEU A 134 3.01 17.81 6.24
C LEU A 134 2.16 16.78 5.46
N ALA A 135 2.54 16.47 4.22
CA ALA A 135 1.87 15.44 3.42
C ALA A 135 2.03 14.03 4.01
N ALA A 136 3.19 13.72 4.57
CA ALA A 136 3.46 12.45 5.23
C ALA A 136 2.61 12.31 6.50
N LEU A 137 2.58 13.34 7.35
CA LEU A 137 1.76 13.38 8.56
C LEU A 137 0.27 13.24 8.25
N LEU A 138 -0.24 13.93 7.22
CA LEU A 138 -1.63 13.76 6.82
C LEU A 138 -1.89 12.33 6.30
N SER A 139 -0.93 11.72 5.63
CA SER A 139 -1.06 10.33 5.16
C SER A 139 -1.10 9.33 6.31
N GLU A 140 -0.26 9.51 7.34
CA GLU A 140 -0.26 8.71 8.56
C GLU A 140 -1.54 8.91 9.37
N HIS A 141 -2.02 10.16 9.46
CA HIS A 141 -3.30 10.48 10.11
C HIS A 141 -4.49 9.78 9.43
N LEU A 142 -4.55 9.78 8.09
CA LEU A 142 -5.57 9.02 7.36
C LEU A 142 -5.40 7.50 7.56
N TYR A 143 -4.17 7.02 7.68
CA TYR A 143 -3.91 5.63 8.03
C TYR A 143 -4.51 5.28 9.40
N ASP A 144 -4.16 5.99 10.46
CA ASP A 144 -4.60 5.67 11.82
C ASP A 144 -6.11 5.77 12.00
N TYR A 145 -6.74 6.81 11.47
CA TYR A 145 -8.14 7.10 11.76
C TYR A 145 -9.12 6.44 10.79
N ILE A 146 -8.69 6.09 9.56
CA ILE A 146 -9.57 5.52 8.53
C ILE A 146 -9.11 4.11 8.14
N PHE A 147 -7.86 3.94 7.68
CA PHE A 147 -7.45 2.67 7.04
C PHE A 147 -7.06 1.57 8.02
N ASN A 148 -6.51 1.92 9.18
CA ASN A 148 -6.09 0.97 10.23
C ASN A 148 -7.26 0.51 11.11
N ASN A 149 -8.46 1.04 10.91
CA ASN A 149 -9.65 0.69 11.66
C ASN A 149 -10.77 0.15 10.75
N PRO A 150 -10.90 -1.19 10.61
CA PRO A 150 -11.94 -1.86 9.81
C PRO A 150 -13.39 -1.56 10.18
N PHE A 151 -13.64 -0.84 11.28
CA PHE A 151 -14.97 -0.42 11.71
C PHE A 151 -15.02 1.06 12.09
N PHE A 152 -14.15 1.93 11.54
CA PHE A 152 -14.11 3.36 11.89
C PHE A 152 -15.44 4.06 11.62
N ALA A 153 -16.20 3.61 10.62
CA ALA A 153 -17.53 4.14 10.27
C ALA A 153 -18.57 3.98 11.39
N PHE A 154 -18.29 3.16 12.41
CA PHE A 154 -19.10 2.98 13.60
C PHE A 154 -18.62 3.85 14.78
N ASN A 155 -17.58 4.67 14.61
CA ASN A 155 -17.16 5.64 15.61
C ASN A 155 -18.27 6.68 15.79
N ASN A 156 -18.64 6.96 17.03
CA ASN A 156 -19.43 8.14 17.33
C ASN A 156 -18.47 9.21 17.87
N PRO A 157 -18.27 10.32 17.15
CA PRO A 157 -17.41 11.41 17.63
C PRO A 157 -17.94 12.12 18.89
N GLU A 158 -19.21 11.90 19.27
CA GLU A 158 -19.76 12.41 20.54
C GLU A 158 -19.45 11.51 21.75
N ASP A 159 -18.94 10.29 21.52
CA ASP A 159 -18.61 9.38 22.61
C ASP A 159 -17.32 9.87 23.32
N GLN A 160 -17.49 10.40 24.53
CA GLN A 160 -16.38 10.87 25.38
C GLN A 160 -15.46 9.74 25.88
N ASP A 161 -15.87 8.49 25.71
CA ASP A 161 -15.18 7.30 26.20
C ASP A 161 -14.85 6.40 25.01
N SER A 162 -13.66 6.62 24.43
CA SER A 162 -13.20 5.92 23.23
C SER A 162 -13.12 4.40 23.43
N GLU A 163 -12.93 3.91 24.66
CA GLU A 163 -12.87 2.48 24.97
C GLU A 163 -14.22 1.77 24.85
N LYS A 164 -15.33 2.53 24.90
CA LYS A 164 -16.69 2.00 24.78
C LYS A 164 -17.29 2.17 23.39
N ALA A 165 -16.56 2.80 22.46
CA ALA A 165 -17.04 2.98 21.11
C ALA A 165 -17.35 1.62 20.46
N LEU A 166 -18.45 1.54 19.73
CA LEU A 166 -18.91 0.31 19.07
C LEU A 166 -17.82 -0.28 18.16
N SER A 167 -17.05 0.58 17.48
CA SER A 167 -15.91 0.19 16.65
C SER A 167 -14.85 -0.59 17.42
N VAL A 168 -14.55 -0.24 18.67
CA VAL A 168 -13.57 -0.96 19.51
C VAL A 168 -14.07 -2.36 19.79
N GLY A 169 -15.34 -2.53 20.15
CA GLY A 169 -15.95 -3.85 20.37
C GLY A 169 -15.95 -4.71 19.10
N LEU A 170 -16.28 -4.12 17.94
CA LEU A 170 -16.25 -4.82 16.64
C LEU A 170 -14.83 -5.22 16.23
N ASN A 171 -13.84 -4.35 16.43
CA ASN A 171 -12.44 -4.64 16.17
C ASN A 171 -11.89 -5.74 17.11
N GLN A 172 -12.25 -5.71 18.40
CA GLN A 172 -11.88 -6.76 19.33
C GLN A 172 -12.46 -8.11 18.90
N PHE A 173 -13.74 -8.13 18.50
CA PHE A 173 -14.37 -9.36 17.99
C PHE A 173 -13.65 -9.87 16.73
N PHE A 174 -13.43 -9.00 15.75
CA PHE A 174 -12.70 -9.29 14.52
C PHE A 174 -11.33 -9.90 14.84
N ASN A 175 -10.47 -9.16 15.54
CA ASN A 175 -9.10 -9.57 15.89
C ASN A 175 -9.02 -10.78 16.85
N SER A 176 -10.11 -11.16 17.53
CA SER A 176 -10.14 -12.34 18.41
C SER A 176 -10.39 -13.66 17.68
N THR A 177 -10.68 -13.61 16.39
CA THR A 177 -11.06 -14.79 15.62
C THR A 177 -9.86 -15.71 15.39
N PRO A 178 -9.96 -17.03 15.67
CA PRO A 178 -8.87 -17.96 15.43
C PRO A 178 -8.47 -18.03 13.95
N ALA A 179 -7.17 -18.22 13.67
CA ALA A 179 -6.62 -18.23 12.31
C ALA A 179 -7.32 -19.19 11.31
N HIS A 180 -7.91 -20.29 11.79
CA HIS A 180 -8.64 -21.24 10.94
C HIS A 180 -10.04 -20.76 10.50
N HIS A 181 -10.51 -19.60 10.99
CA HIS A 181 -11.78 -18.97 10.63
C HIS A 181 -11.63 -17.61 9.93
N GLN A 182 -10.41 -17.23 9.51
CA GLN A 182 -10.15 -15.93 8.85
C GLN A 182 -11.07 -15.66 7.64
N SER A 183 -11.37 -16.69 6.83
CA SER A 183 -12.30 -16.55 5.70
C SER A 183 -13.69 -16.06 6.15
N GLU A 184 -14.25 -16.64 7.21
CA GLU A 184 -15.59 -16.26 7.70
C GLU A 184 -15.57 -14.89 8.38
N GLU A 185 -14.46 -14.53 9.04
CA GLU A 185 -14.23 -13.23 9.65
C GLU A 185 -14.25 -12.10 8.61
N HIS A 186 -13.48 -12.24 7.53
CA HIS A 186 -13.43 -11.22 6.48
C HIS A 186 -14.75 -11.11 5.70
N LYS A 187 -15.47 -12.24 5.50
CA LYS A 187 -16.85 -12.22 4.98
C LYS A 187 -17.78 -11.45 5.91
N TRP A 188 -17.70 -11.71 7.21
CA TRP A 188 -18.52 -11.02 8.21
C TRP A 188 -18.26 -9.51 8.19
N ARG A 189 -16.99 -9.08 8.25
CA ARG A 189 -16.59 -7.67 8.12
C ARG A 189 -17.19 -7.05 6.86
N ALA A 190 -16.96 -7.68 5.70
CA ALA A 190 -17.45 -7.17 4.42
C ALA A 190 -18.98 -7.05 4.42
N GLN A 191 -19.71 -8.07 4.88
CA GLN A 191 -21.18 -8.05 4.98
C GLN A 191 -21.69 -6.97 5.94
N SER A 192 -21.07 -6.83 7.12
CA SER A 192 -21.41 -5.79 8.08
C SER A 192 -21.23 -4.39 7.50
N LEU A 193 -20.15 -4.15 6.75
CA LEU A 193 -19.92 -2.86 6.11
C LEU A 193 -20.84 -2.62 4.92
N ARG A 194 -21.24 -3.66 4.17
CA ARG A 194 -22.25 -3.57 3.09
C ARG A 194 -23.65 -3.19 3.57
N LEU A 195 -23.95 -3.40 4.86
CA LEU A 195 -25.19 -2.88 5.45
C LEU A 195 -25.14 -1.36 5.63
N LEU A 196 -23.94 -0.82 5.85
CA LEU A 196 -23.75 0.61 6.03
C LEU A 196 -23.61 1.33 4.70
N PHE A 197 -22.73 0.83 3.84
CA PHE A 197 -22.36 1.50 2.62
C PHE A 197 -23.25 1.03 1.44
N PRO A 198 -23.75 1.95 0.61
CA PRO A 198 -24.42 1.65 -0.63
C PRO A 198 -23.48 0.94 -1.60
N HIS A 199 -24.07 0.33 -2.63
CA HIS A 199 -23.31 -0.37 -3.65
C HIS A 199 -22.35 0.60 -4.38
N PRO A 200 -21.08 0.23 -4.66
CA PRO A 200 -20.09 1.11 -5.28
C PRO A 200 -20.55 1.72 -6.61
N GLN A 201 -21.41 1.03 -7.37
CA GLN A 201 -21.97 1.54 -8.64
C GLN A 201 -23.06 2.60 -8.46
N ASP A 202 -23.67 2.68 -7.28
CA ASP A 202 -24.72 3.65 -6.96
C ASP A 202 -24.14 4.98 -6.45
N VAL A 203 -22.84 5.02 -6.17
CA VAL A 203 -22.15 6.20 -5.64
C VAL A 203 -21.39 6.90 -6.75
N GLN A 204 -21.74 8.16 -7.03
CA GLN A 204 -20.91 8.98 -7.91
C GLN A 204 -19.59 9.35 -7.23
N PRO A 205 -18.46 9.37 -7.98
CA PRO A 205 -17.19 9.86 -7.47
C PRO A 205 -17.34 11.25 -6.84
N GLY A 206 -16.73 11.47 -5.67
CA GLY A 206 -16.72 12.76 -4.97
C GLY A 206 -18.00 13.11 -4.19
N HIS A 207 -18.99 12.24 -4.13
CA HIS A 207 -20.17 12.46 -3.30
C HIS A 207 -20.09 11.67 -1.99
N LEU A 208 -20.74 12.19 -0.95
CA LEU A 208 -20.94 11.46 0.31
C LEU A 208 -21.66 10.15 0.02
N VAL A 209 -21.01 9.06 0.42
CA VAL A 209 -21.59 7.73 0.40
C VAL A 209 -22.83 7.73 1.32
N GLN A 210 -24.03 7.72 0.72
CA GLN A 210 -25.29 7.75 1.46
C GLN A 210 -25.52 6.39 2.14
N THR A 211 -25.43 6.37 3.47
CA THR A 211 -25.60 5.14 4.24
C THR A 211 -27.04 4.65 4.23
N GLN A 212 -27.24 3.34 4.12
CA GLN A 212 -28.58 2.76 4.30
C GLN A 212 -28.87 2.62 5.79
N GLY A 213 -29.87 3.36 6.30
CA GLY A 213 -30.40 3.18 7.66
C GLY A 213 -29.62 3.81 8.82
N ILE A 214 -28.39 4.31 8.60
CA ILE A 214 -27.71 5.25 9.52
C ILE A 214 -28.06 6.68 9.08
N PRO A 215 -28.31 7.63 10.01
CA PRO A 215 -28.52 9.02 9.65
C PRO A 215 -27.34 9.52 8.80
N PRO A 216 -27.56 10.07 7.60
CA PRO A 216 -26.49 10.51 6.70
C PRO A 216 -25.54 11.53 7.32
N ASN A 217 -25.96 12.19 8.40
CA ASN A 217 -25.16 13.14 9.16
C ASN A 217 -24.00 12.49 9.95
N ASN A 218 -24.01 11.17 10.19
CA ASN A 218 -22.98 10.56 11.03
C ASN A 218 -21.63 10.46 10.31
N LEU A 219 -21.59 9.99 9.06
CA LEU A 219 -20.32 9.88 8.31
C LEU A 219 -19.71 11.25 7.99
N ALA A 220 -20.53 12.22 7.58
CA ALA A 220 -20.05 13.57 7.34
C ALA A 220 -19.42 14.15 8.61
N HIS A 221 -20.06 13.95 9.76
CA HIS A 221 -19.52 14.39 11.05
C HIS A 221 -18.23 13.64 11.42
N ILE A 222 -18.14 12.33 11.17
CA ILE A 222 -16.88 11.57 11.36
C ILE A 222 -15.77 12.17 10.50
N TYR A 223 -16.00 12.40 9.19
CA TYR A 223 -15.00 12.97 8.28
C TYR A 223 -14.57 14.38 8.70
N THR A 224 -15.51 15.24 9.07
CA THR A 224 -15.21 16.57 9.62
C THR A 224 -14.34 16.48 10.86
N ASN A 225 -14.64 15.54 11.77
CA ASN A 225 -13.85 15.39 12.99
C ASN A 225 -12.45 14.83 12.71
N VAL A 226 -12.30 13.89 11.77
CA VAL A 226 -10.96 13.41 11.35
C VAL A 226 -10.12 14.58 10.86
N GLY A 227 -10.65 15.45 9.99
CA GLY A 227 -9.94 16.64 9.53
C GLY A 227 -9.68 17.65 10.65
N ALA A 228 -10.66 17.90 11.51
CA ALA A 228 -10.53 18.83 12.63
C ALA A 228 -9.48 18.37 13.65
N PHE A 229 -9.40 17.06 13.93
CA PHE A 229 -8.36 16.51 14.82
C PHE A 229 -6.96 16.77 14.26
N PHE A 230 -6.77 16.57 12.95
CA PHE A 230 -5.51 16.89 12.30
C PHE A 230 -5.12 18.35 12.48
N LEU A 231 -6.07 19.27 12.32
CA LEU A 231 -5.86 20.73 12.49
C LEU A 231 -5.87 21.20 13.95
N SER A 232 -6.10 20.32 14.91
CA SER A 232 -6.07 20.67 16.34
C SER A 232 -4.74 20.33 17.01
N GLY A 233 -3.88 19.57 16.32
CA GLY A 233 -2.60 19.08 16.84
C GLY A 233 -1.43 20.03 16.60
N ALA A 234 -0.24 19.54 16.96
CA ALA A 234 1.02 20.27 16.80
C ALA A 234 1.41 20.48 15.32
N THR A 235 0.82 19.71 14.40
CA THR A 235 0.97 19.84 12.95
C THR A 235 0.56 21.22 12.41
N THR A 236 -0.25 21.98 13.15
CA THR A 236 -0.62 23.37 12.83
C THR A 236 0.60 24.29 12.74
N LEU A 237 1.69 23.97 13.43
CA LEU A 237 2.96 24.70 13.33
C LEU A 237 3.62 24.57 11.96
N LEU A 238 3.23 23.57 11.16
CA LEU A 238 3.71 23.36 9.79
C LEU A 238 2.86 24.09 8.75
N LEU A 239 1.75 24.73 9.17
CA LEU A 239 0.90 25.51 8.28
C LEU A 239 1.41 26.96 8.21
N HIS A 240 1.37 27.56 7.01
CA HIS A 240 1.65 28.99 6.89
C HIS A 240 0.59 29.82 7.65
N HIS A 241 0.81 31.12 7.78
CA HIS A 241 -0.21 31.98 8.35
C HIS A 241 -1.43 31.99 7.42
N ILE A 242 -2.57 31.51 7.91
CA ILE A 242 -3.83 31.41 7.16
C ILE A 242 -4.78 32.49 7.70
N GLU A 243 -5.36 33.31 6.81
CA GLU A 243 -6.41 34.26 7.19
C GLU A 243 -7.76 33.54 7.44
N GLU A 244 -8.67 34.12 8.22
CA GLU A 244 -9.95 33.47 8.62
C GLU A 244 -10.76 32.91 7.43
N LEU A 245 -10.80 33.61 6.29
CA LEU A 245 -11.49 33.14 5.08
C LEU A 245 -10.76 31.96 4.41
N GLU A 246 -9.44 31.97 4.44
CA GLU A 246 -8.61 30.90 3.89
C GLU A 246 -8.63 29.67 4.81
N GLU A 247 -8.88 29.85 6.10
CA GLU A 247 -9.02 28.78 7.07
C GLU A 247 -10.28 27.94 6.80
N GLU A 248 -11.40 28.58 6.44
CA GLU A 248 -12.60 27.87 6.01
C GLU A 248 -12.36 27.02 4.75
N VAL A 249 -11.58 27.54 3.79
CA VAL A 249 -11.21 26.82 2.57
C VAL A 249 -10.27 25.66 2.88
N CYS A 250 -9.26 25.88 3.74
CA CYS A 250 -8.34 24.84 4.19
C CYS A 250 -9.08 23.66 4.85
N ARG A 251 -10.06 23.96 5.71
CA ARG A 251 -10.92 22.95 6.34
C ARG A 251 -11.81 22.23 5.31
N ALA A 252 -12.36 22.94 4.33
CA ALA A 252 -13.18 22.36 3.28
C ALA A 252 -12.35 21.40 2.38
N ASP A 253 -11.15 21.80 1.97
CA ASP A 253 -10.26 20.95 1.19
C ASP A 253 -9.84 19.70 1.98
N LEU A 254 -9.56 19.85 3.28
CA LEU A 254 -9.24 18.72 4.14
C LEU A 254 -10.44 17.78 4.33
N PHE A 255 -11.66 18.32 4.44
CA PHE A 255 -12.88 17.53 4.43
C PHE A 255 -13.00 16.72 3.13
N ASP A 256 -12.74 17.32 1.97
CA ASP A 256 -12.78 16.61 0.69
C ASP A 256 -11.75 15.47 0.61
N ILE A 257 -10.57 15.64 1.19
CA ILE A 257 -9.56 14.58 1.30
C ILE A 257 -10.04 13.45 2.21
N THR A 258 -10.57 13.76 3.40
CA THR A 258 -11.10 12.75 4.33
C THR A 258 -12.29 12.00 3.73
N LEU A 259 -13.14 12.71 2.97
CA LEU A 259 -14.23 12.12 2.20
C LEU A 259 -13.69 11.18 1.10
N GLN A 260 -12.67 11.60 0.36
CA GLN A 260 -12.02 10.76 -0.64
C GLN A 260 -11.45 9.48 0.00
N ALA A 261 -10.81 9.59 1.16
CA ALA A 261 -10.29 8.46 1.93
C ALA A 261 -11.40 7.53 2.42
N GLY A 262 -12.48 8.08 2.99
CA GLY A 262 -13.65 7.31 3.42
C GLY A 262 -14.36 6.58 2.28
N ASN A 263 -14.45 7.21 1.10
CA ASN A 263 -15.00 6.59 -0.10
C ASN A 263 -14.11 5.45 -0.62
N LEU A 264 -12.78 5.65 -0.64
CA LEU A 264 -11.82 4.59 -0.95
C LEU A 264 -11.95 3.43 0.03
N TYR A 265 -12.00 3.73 1.33
CA TYR A 265 -12.22 2.74 2.38
C TYR A 265 -13.50 1.94 2.12
N ALA A 266 -14.63 2.59 1.85
CA ALA A 266 -15.90 1.90 1.66
C ALA A 266 -15.82 0.93 0.49
N ARG A 267 -15.14 1.30 -0.60
CA ARG A 267 -14.94 0.44 -1.77
C ARG A 267 -14.06 -0.76 -1.49
N VAL A 268 -12.98 -0.60 -0.72
CA VAL A 268 -12.04 -1.71 -0.46
C VAL A 268 -12.49 -2.60 0.71
N GLN A 269 -13.06 -2.02 1.76
CA GLN A 269 -13.41 -2.76 2.97
C GLN A 269 -14.74 -3.51 2.86
N THR A 270 -15.60 -3.16 1.90
CA THR A 270 -16.81 -3.94 1.58
C THR A 270 -16.53 -5.16 0.70
N GLN A 271 -15.29 -5.40 0.29
CA GLN A 271 -14.91 -6.58 -0.49
C GLN A 271 -14.50 -7.74 0.42
N GLY A 272 -14.58 -8.98 -0.06
CA GLY A 272 -14.12 -10.14 0.72
C GLY A 272 -12.61 -10.13 0.96
N ALA A 273 -11.84 -9.65 -0.03
CA ALA A 273 -10.41 -9.43 0.10
C ALA A 273 -10.11 -8.38 1.18
N TYR A 274 -8.98 -8.53 1.85
CA TYR A 274 -8.54 -7.66 2.92
C TYR A 274 -7.42 -6.75 2.44
N PHE A 275 -7.60 -5.45 2.64
CA PHE A 275 -6.63 -4.44 2.24
C PHE A 275 -5.99 -3.86 3.50
N THR A 276 -4.66 -3.91 3.55
CA THR A 276 -3.86 -3.43 4.67
C THR A 276 -2.97 -2.31 4.18
N TRP A 277 -2.99 -1.20 4.89
CA TRP A 277 -2.00 -0.14 4.77
C TRP A 277 -0.88 -0.46 5.74
N GLU A 278 0.35 -0.58 5.24
CA GLU A 278 1.53 -0.86 6.05
C GLU A 278 2.02 0.43 6.71
N SER A 279 2.32 0.37 8.00
CA SER A 279 2.81 1.51 8.79
C SER A 279 4.15 2.04 8.24
N SER A 280 4.32 3.36 8.34
CA SER A 280 5.53 4.08 7.92
C SER A 280 6.81 3.58 8.60
N ASP A 281 6.72 3.15 9.87
CA ASP A 281 7.82 2.60 10.66
C ASP A 281 8.50 1.38 10.01
N LEU A 282 7.78 0.65 9.16
CA LEU A 282 8.33 -0.50 8.45
C LEU A 282 9.33 -0.11 7.36
N LEU A 283 9.37 1.15 6.93
CA LEU A 283 10.24 1.61 5.84
C LEU A 283 11.26 2.65 6.30
N LEU A 284 10.97 3.42 7.34
CA LEU A 284 11.88 4.44 7.85
C LEU A 284 13.26 3.88 8.20
N GLY A 285 14.30 4.58 7.78
CA GLY A 285 15.69 4.19 8.00
C GLY A 285 16.15 2.94 7.24
N ARG A 286 15.30 2.30 6.41
CA ARG A 286 15.72 1.17 5.58
C ARG A 286 16.42 1.65 4.31
N SER A 287 17.34 0.83 3.80
CA SER A 287 17.98 1.07 2.51
C SER A 287 16.97 0.92 1.37
N PHE A 288 16.92 1.93 0.51
CA PHE A 288 16.16 1.93 -0.73
C PHE A 288 16.85 1.09 -1.81
N SER A 289 16.03 0.49 -2.68
CA SER A 289 16.48 -0.07 -3.96
C SER A 289 15.35 0.08 -4.97
N ILE A 290 15.69 0.42 -6.22
CA ILE A 290 14.73 0.56 -7.32
C ILE A 290 13.95 -0.75 -7.58
N ASP A 291 14.59 -1.89 -7.37
CA ASP A 291 14.00 -3.23 -7.50
C ASP A 291 13.07 -3.59 -6.33
N SER A 292 12.96 -2.71 -5.32
CA SER A 292 12.14 -2.99 -4.15
C SER A 292 10.67 -3.21 -4.55
N PRO A 293 10.05 -4.31 -4.11
CA PRO A 293 8.67 -4.59 -4.45
C PRO A 293 7.71 -3.67 -3.67
N VAL A 294 8.12 -3.13 -2.53
CA VAL A 294 7.27 -2.41 -1.57
C VAL A 294 7.36 -0.89 -1.65
N MET A 295 8.45 -0.33 -2.19
CA MET A 295 8.66 1.13 -2.19
C MET A 295 9.13 1.63 -3.55
N LYS A 296 8.90 2.92 -3.81
CA LYS A 296 9.37 3.67 -4.97
C LYS A 296 9.81 5.06 -4.51
N PRO A 297 10.78 5.69 -5.17
CA PRO A 297 11.26 7.00 -4.76
C PRO A 297 10.24 8.07 -5.13
N ASP A 298 10.23 9.14 -4.35
CA ASP A 298 9.44 10.33 -4.64
C ASP A 298 9.93 10.99 -5.94
N ARG A 299 9.00 11.66 -6.64
CA ARG A 299 9.27 12.41 -7.87
C ARG A 299 10.37 13.49 -7.73
N PHE A 300 10.70 13.93 -6.52
CA PHE A 300 11.82 14.85 -6.29
C PHE A 300 13.20 14.28 -6.63
N HIS A 301 13.37 12.96 -6.55
CA HIS A 301 14.64 12.31 -6.87
C HIS A 301 14.92 12.23 -8.37
N ARG A 302 13.92 12.55 -9.22
CA ARG A 302 14.07 12.69 -10.69
C ARG A 302 14.87 11.56 -11.34
N LEU A 303 14.43 10.33 -11.16
CA LEU A 303 15.00 9.20 -11.89
C LEU A 303 14.89 9.42 -13.40
N ASP A 304 15.94 9.07 -14.12
CA ASP A 304 16.00 9.20 -15.58
C ASP A 304 15.11 8.12 -16.26
N ASP A 305 15.04 6.91 -15.69
CA ASP A 305 14.16 5.82 -16.09
C ASP A 305 13.85 4.83 -14.93
N GLU A 306 13.09 3.76 -15.22
CA GLU A 306 12.67 2.75 -14.23
C GLU A 306 13.81 1.83 -13.76
N ASP A 307 14.96 1.82 -14.45
CA ASP A 307 16.14 1.01 -14.14
C ASP A 307 17.29 1.90 -13.57
N ASP A 308 16.97 3.11 -13.12
CA ASP A 308 17.92 4.06 -12.55
C ASP A 308 18.26 3.70 -11.08
N HIS A 309 19.38 2.99 -10.91
CA HIS A 309 19.92 2.58 -9.60
C HIS A 309 20.73 3.66 -8.88
N THR A 310 20.74 4.93 -9.33
CA THR A 310 21.59 6.00 -8.74
C THR A 310 21.30 6.31 -7.27
N HIS A 311 20.18 5.86 -6.75
CA HIS A 311 19.77 6.07 -5.36
C HIS A 311 19.71 4.81 -4.52
N ASP A 312 20.08 3.66 -5.08
CA ASP A 312 20.15 2.40 -4.34
C ASP A 312 21.12 2.51 -3.16
N GLY A 313 20.72 1.96 -2.01
CA GLY A 313 21.48 2.02 -0.76
C GLY A 313 21.23 3.25 0.10
N LYS A 314 20.65 4.34 -0.44
CA LYS A 314 20.25 5.51 0.37
C LYS A 314 19.17 5.12 1.37
N LEU A 315 19.17 5.76 2.53
CA LEU A 315 18.17 5.48 3.56
C LEU A 315 16.87 6.22 3.28
N VAL A 316 15.75 5.55 3.54
CA VAL A 316 14.43 6.19 3.54
C VAL A 316 14.37 7.18 4.71
N SER A 317 14.22 8.46 4.38
CA SER A 317 14.12 9.53 5.35
C SER A 317 12.67 9.91 5.64
N ILE A 318 11.77 9.87 4.65
CA ILE A 318 10.34 10.18 4.85
C ILE A 318 9.49 9.15 4.09
N VAL A 319 8.40 8.69 4.69
CA VAL A 319 7.36 7.91 4.00
C VAL A 319 6.19 8.82 3.67
N LEU A 320 6.00 9.15 2.38
CA LEU A 320 4.98 10.10 1.93
C LEU A 320 3.62 9.44 1.69
N SER A 321 3.62 8.18 1.31
CA SER A 321 2.42 7.37 1.21
C SER A 321 2.77 5.92 1.57
N PRO A 322 1.94 5.22 2.34
CA PRO A 322 2.21 3.86 2.79
C PRO A 322 2.12 2.83 1.66
N THR A 323 2.63 1.63 1.94
CA THR A 323 2.43 0.46 1.07
C THR A 323 1.03 -0.08 1.28
N VAL A 324 0.34 -0.47 0.22
CA VAL A 324 -0.97 -1.12 0.32
C VAL A 324 -0.84 -2.56 -0.15
N VAL A 325 -1.20 -3.48 0.73
CA VAL A 325 -1.20 -4.93 0.49
C VAL A 325 -2.64 -5.40 0.40
N ILE A 326 -2.92 -6.27 -0.57
CA ILE A 326 -4.19 -6.99 -0.67
C ILE A 326 -3.95 -8.47 -0.39
N SER A 327 -4.74 -9.01 0.53
CA SER A 327 -4.69 -10.39 0.98
C SER A 327 -6.02 -11.07 0.71
N GLY A 328 -5.93 -12.29 0.21
CA GLY A 328 -7.07 -13.14 -0.08
C GLY A 328 -7.95 -12.73 -1.27
N ASP A 329 -8.94 -13.58 -1.53
CA ASP A 329 -9.92 -13.40 -2.61
C ASP A 329 -11.29 -12.92 -2.09
N GLN A 330 -12.27 -12.78 -3.00
CA GLN A 330 -13.63 -12.36 -2.63
C GLN A 330 -14.36 -13.32 -1.70
N ASP A 331 -13.92 -14.57 -1.62
CA ASP A 331 -14.47 -15.58 -0.74
C ASP A 331 -13.70 -15.66 0.58
N GLY A 332 -12.76 -14.74 0.83
CA GLY A 332 -11.98 -14.72 2.07
C GLY A 332 -10.89 -15.79 2.14
N ASN A 333 -10.60 -16.49 1.04
CA ASN A 333 -9.58 -17.53 0.99
C ASN A 333 -8.20 -16.93 0.73
N SER A 334 -7.13 -17.70 0.93
CA SER A 334 -5.74 -17.31 0.61
C SER A 334 -5.24 -16.05 1.33
N MET A 335 -5.70 -15.82 2.56
CA MET A 335 -5.31 -14.66 3.38
C MET A 335 -3.83 -14.63 3.77
N GLN A 336 -3.09 -15.73 3.60
CA GLN A 336 -1.65 -15.81 3.91
C GLN A 336 -0.76 -15.28 2.78
N ASP A 337 -1.29 -15.18 1.56
CA ASP A 337 -0.54 -14.76 0.38
C ASP A 337 -0.94 -13.33 0.00
N GLY A 338 -0.39 -12.36 0.74
CA GLY A 338 -0.56 -10.94 0.44
C GLY A 338 0.26 -10.53 -0.77
N ARG A 339 -0.33 -9.71 -1.66
CA ARG A 339 0.38 -9.09 -2.78
C ARG A 339 0.31 -7.57 -2.68
N ILE A 340 1.35 -6.91 -3.19
CA ILE A 340 1.45 -5.46 -3.15
C ILE A 340 0.54 -4.88 -4.22
N LEU A 341 -0.41 -4.07 -3.79
CA LEU A 341 -1.31 -3.32 -4.66
C LEU A 341 -0.71 -1.96 -4.99
N ALA A 342 -0.17 -1.25 -3.99
CA ALA A 342 0.48 0.04 -4.19
C ALA A 342 1.81 0.09 -3.42
N LYS A 343 2.89 0.50 -4.10
CA LYS A 343 4.19 0.76 -3.47
C LYS A 343 4.13 2.05 -2.66
N ALA A 344 4.79 2.06 -1.50
CA ALA A 344 5.03 3.28 -0.75
C ALA A 344 5.84 4.28 -1.56
N SER A 345 5.52 5.57 -1.43
CA SER A 345 6.30 6.66 -2.02
C SER A 345 7.22 7.20 -0.94
N VAL A 346 8.53 7.16 -1.15
CA VAL A 346 9.53 7.50 -0.12
C VAL A 346 10.45 8.64 -0.55
N TYR A 347 10.76 9.53 0.39
CA TYR A 347 11.85 10.49 0.23
C TYR A 347 13.13 9.91 0.82
N LEU A 348 14.20 9.93 0.02
CA LEU A 348 15.50 9.40 0.39
C LEU A 348 16.35 10.50 1.04
N GLY A 349 16.95 10.18 2.18
CA GLY A 349 17.91 11.05 2.85
C GLY A 349 19.27 11.04 2.16
N ASN A 350 20.19 11.82 2.71
CA ASN A 350 21.59 11.78 2.28
C ASN A 350 22.23 10.43 2.64
N GLU A 351 23.31 10.07 1.94
CA GLU A 351 23.97 8.77 2.10
C GLU A 351 24.32 8.46 3.57
N PRO A 352 24.20 7.20 4.02
CA PRO A 352 24.63 6.83 5.36
C PRO A 352 26.13 7.15 5.52
N ALA A 353 26.46 7.86 6.60
CA ALA A 353 27.81 8.32 6.94
C ALA A 353 28.89 7.22 6.96
N SER A 354 28.52 5.93 6.88
CA SER A 354 29.42 4.80 6.80
C SER A 354 30.02 4.52 5.41
N MET A 355 29.72 5.31 4.37
CA MET A 355 30.34 5.20 3.05
C MET A 355 31.11 6.45 2.59
N VAL A 356 31.45 7.37 3.50
CA VAL A 356 32.55 8.30 3.25
C VAL A 356 33.84 7.48 3.30
N LYS A 357 34.23 6.92 2.16
CA LYS A 357 35.56 6.37 1.96
C LYS A 357 36.57 7.42 2.37
N GLU A 358 37.48 7.05 3.27
CA GLU A 358 38.77 7.70 3.43
C GLU A 358 39.48 7.71 2.08
N GLU A 359 39.24 8.74 1.27
CA GLU A 359 40.15 9.17 0.21
C GLU A 359 40.68 10.54 0.60
N ASP A 360 41.61 10.53 1.55
CA ASP A 360 42.68 11.53 1.66
C ASP A 360 43.89 10.85 2.32
N ASN A 361 44.77 10.31 1.46
CA ASN A 361 46.20 10.24 1.73
C ASN A 361 47.01 10.03 0.44
#